data_AF-A0A2U2BQR6-F1
#
_entry.id   AF-A0A2U2BQR6-F1
#
_cell.length_a   1.000
_cell.length_b   1.000
_cell.length_c   1.000
_cell.angle_alpha   90.00
_cell.angle_beta   90.00
_cell.angle_gamma   90.00
#
_symmetry.space_group_name_H-M   'P 1'
#
loop_
_entity.id
_entity.type
_entity.pdbx_description
1 polymer ?
#
loop_
_entity_poly.entity_id
_entity_poly.type
_entity_poly.pdbx_seq_one_letter_code
_entity_poly.pdbx_strand_id
1 'polypeptide(L)'
;MTDTSQIDHPYYQALNRKRGPSRKLLFVPLGLFVVLLIVHAVYWFYAAGRIQERGEAWVAEQQAAGYEISYHQLRVTGYPFRFTLRARDPEIVAPAADGGWRADMPRFAASAQLFSFNHWILTFGSPLNLETEIDGTPARYAIEAEQARVSLAGADGATDRIGAEIDALTIATTEGPRPAVSALGAVRLNGRIEDGDRLHARIEANGAQLAAGLLSEDVSATFGPEISRLRLDAELTEWNELAAEGDLAAWTRAGGRILVNAAQMLWGPAEVAGEGDISLGEDFTPSGRLSVIVTDPDVLVGALVEAGLVAPDQGEALQLAAMMAPRRGGGLALPFRLQNGGIFLGPARLGGLSDPD
;
A
#
# COMPACT_ATOMS: atom_id res chain seq x y z
N MET A 1 86.29 29.34 63.12
CA MET A 1 85.10 28.74 63.74
C MET A 1 84.39 27.99 62.64
N THR A 2 84.29 26.69 62.83
CA THR A 2 83.91 25.65 61.86
C THR A 2 82.47 25.82 61.42
N ASP A 3 82.22 25.91 60.11
CA ASP A 3 80.88 25.73 59.54
C ASP A 3 80.84 24.42 58.75
N THR A 4 79.82 23.63 59.03
CA THR A 4 79.70 22.22 58.69
C THR A 4 78.62 22.08 57.63
N SER A 5 79.07 21.72 56.43
CA SER A 5 78.41 20.93 55.38
C SER A 5 76.91 21.13 55.10
N GLN A 6 76.58 21.44 53.85
CA GLN A 6 75.63 20.58 53.13
C GLN A 6 75.96 20.55 51.63
N ILE A 7 76.02 19.34 51.11
CA ILE A 7 76.41 18.99 49.75
C ILE A 7 75.19 19.16 48.84
N ASP A 8 75.22 20.13 47.92
CA ASP A 8 74.24 20.27 46.84
C ASP A 8 74.74 19.52 45.60
N HIS A 9 74.18 18.34 45.33
CA HIS A 9 74.45 17.58 44.11
C HIS A 9 73.25 17.66 43.14
N PRO A 10 73.39 18.24 41.94
CA PRO A 10 72.26 18.61 41.08
C PRO A 10 71.66 17.48 40.22
N TYR A 11 71.83 16.20 40.60
CA TYR A 11 71.61 15.08 39.66
C TYR A 11 70.28 14.31 39.75
N TYR A 12 69.29 14.74 40.54
CA TYR A 12 68.05 13.96 40.74
C TYR A 12 66.72 14.74 40.63
N GLN A 13 66.58 15.68 39.67
CA GLN A 13 65.26 16.24 39.35
C GLN A 13 65.02 16.40 37.85
N ALA A 14 64.91 15.29 37.13
CA ALA A 14 64.32 15.29 35.79
C ALA A 14 63.45 14.05 35.55
N LEU A 15 62.67 13.64 36.56
CA LEU A 15 61.56 12.72 36.34
C LEU A 15 60.34 13.51 35.87
N ASN A 16 60.06 13.39 34.58
CA ASN A 16 58.71 13.32 34.00
C ASN A 16 57.65 14.25 34.61
N ARG A 17 57.62 15.50 34.16
CA ARG A 17 56.37 16.27 34.17
C ARG A 17 55.73 16.20 32.78
N LYS A 18 55.32 15.00 32.36
CA LYS A 18 54.16 14.91 31.45
C LYS A 18 53.03 15.58 32.22
N ARG A 19 52.70 16.83 31.87
CA ARG A 19 51.49 17.51 32.35
C ARG A 19 50.34 16.55 32.07
N GLY A 20 49.86 15.84 33.10
CA GLY A 20 48.65 15.03 32.98
C GLY A 20 47.55 15.91 32.39
N PRO A 21 46.70 15.39 31.48
CA PRO A 21 45.69 16.19 30.82
C PRO A 21 44.93 16.99 31.88
N SER A 22 44.90 18.31 31.72
CA SER A 22 44.32 19.19 32.74
C SER A 22 42.89 18.73 33.03
N ARG A 23 42.48 18.69 34.30
CA ARG A 23 41.10 18.32 34.68
C ARG A 23 40.04 19.16 33.93
N LYS A 24 40.39 20.37 33.48
CA LYS A 24 39.53 21.25 32.66
C LYS A 24 39.32 20.72 31.23
N LEU A 25 40.27 19.97 30.68
CA LEU A 25 40.18 19.33 29.36
C LEU A 25 39.17 18.17 29.34
N LEU A 26 38.82 17.60 30.50
CA LEU A 26 37.77 16.57 30.65
C LEU A 26 36.36 17.18 30.71
N PHE A 27 36.21 18.42 31.18
CA PHE A 27 34.91 19.10 31.26
C PHE A 27 34.50 19.79 29.96
N VAL A 28 35.45 20.12 29.07
CA VAL A 28 35.16 20.66 27.73
C VAL A 28 34.29 19.70 26.90
N PRO A 29 34.62 18.40 26.72
CA PRO A 29 33.78 17.48 25.97
C PRO A 29 32.42 17.25 26.65
N LEU A 30 32.37 17.25 27.98
CA LEU A 30 31.11 17.16 28.72
C LEU A 30 30.23 18.40 28.50
N GLY A 31 30.81 19.60 28.55
CA GLY A 31 30.10 20.86 28.28
C GLY A 31 29.60 20.92 26.84
N LEU A 32 30.42 20.51 25.87
CA LEU A 32 30.01 20.40 24.46
C LEU A 32 28.87 19.40 24.29
N PHE A 33 28.94 18.25 24.95
CA PHE A 33 27.89 17.25 24.93
C PHE A 33 26.57 17.80 25.50
N VAL A 34 26.61 18.52 26.63
CA VAL A 34 25.43 19.18 27.20
C VAL A 34 24.86 20.22 26.24
N VAL A 35 25.70 21.03 25.60
CA VAL A 35 25.24 22.01 24.59
C VAL A 35 24.57 21.30 23.42
N LEU A 36 25.14 20.19 22.92
CA LEU A 36 24.52 19.39 21.86
C LEU A 36 23.15 18.82 22.27
N LEU A 37 23.01 18.35 23.51
CA LEU A 37 21.73 17.89 24.04
C LEU A 37 20.68 19.01 24.10
N ILE A 38 21.09 20.22 24.51
CA ILE A 38 20.20 21.39 24.54
C ILE A 38 19.77 21.78 23.12
N VAL A 39 20.72 21.89 22.19
CA VAL A 39 20.44 22.22 20.78
C VAL A 39 19.50 21.19 20.17
N HIS A 40 19.74 19.91 20.43
CA HIS A 40 18.89 18.81 19.96
C HIS A 40 17.48 18.90 20.57
N ALA A 41 17.34 19.18 21.87
CA ALA A 41 16.04 19.35 22.50
C ALA A 41 15.27 20.53 21.91
N VAL A 42 15.91 21.69 21.77
CA VAL A 42 15.30 22.90 21.16
C VAL A 42 14.84 22.59 19.73
N TYR A 43 15.70 21.95 18.93
CA TYR A 43 15.36 21.54 17.58
C TYR A 43 14.14 20.61 17.55
N TRP A 44 14.11 19.57 18.40
CA TRP A 44 13.02 18.60 18.44
C TRP A 44 11.69 19.28 18.79
N PHE A 45 11.64 20.10 19.85
CA PHE A 45 10.41 20.78 20.26
C PHE A 45 9.92 21.79 19.20
N TYR A 46 10.85 22.51 18.54
CA TYR A 46 10.51 23.40 17.44
C TYR A 46 9.89 22.63 16.26
N ALA A 47 10.55 21.57 15.79
CA ALA A 47 10.05 20.76 14.68
C ALA A 47 8.73 20.05 15.01
N ALA A 48 8.57 19.58 16.25
CA ALA A 48 7.32 18.99 16.73
C ALA A 48 6.15 19.98 16.68
N GLY A 49 6.36 21.24 17.08
CA GLY A 49 5.36 22.30 16.95
C GLY A 49 4.97 22.55 15.49
N ARG A 50 5.94 22.64 14.59
CA ARG A 50 5.69 22.84 13.15
C ARG A 50 4.93 21.69 12.50
N ILE A 51 5.20 20.44 12.89
CA ILE A 51 4.45 19.27 12.41
C ILE A 51 3.01 19.32 12.91
N GLN A 52 2.79 19.68 14.18
CA GLN A 52 1.44 19.78 14.72
C GLN A 52 0.63 20.87 14.01
N GLU A 53 1.19 22.08 13.87
CA GLU A 53 0.55 23.20 13.15
C GLU A 53 0.20 22.84 11.70
N ARG A 54 1.09 22.11 11.00
CA ARG A 54 0.82 21.63 9.63
C ARG A 54 -0.32 20.62 9.59
N GLY A 55 -0.40 19.71 10.57
CA GLY A 55 -1.50 18.76 10.69
C GLY A 55 -2.83 19.45 10.95
N GLU A 56 -2.86 20.44 11.85
CA GLU A 56 -4.05 21.25 12.15
C GLU A 56 -4.49 22.08 10.93
N ALA A 57 -3.53 22.69 10.22
CA ALA A 57 -3.81 23.43 8.99
C ALA A 57 -4.38 22.54 7.89
N TRP A 58 -3.81 21.34 7.69
CA TRP A 58 -4.35 20.37 6.72
C TRP A 58 -5.79 19.96 7.06
N VAL A 59 -6.10 19.72 8.34
CA VAL A 59 -7.48 19.44 8.76
C VAL A 59 -8.40 20.62 8.41
N ALA A 60 -7.99 21.86 8.67
CA ALA A 60 -8.78 23.03 8.34
C ALA A 60 -9.00 23.19 6.82
N GLU A 61 -8.00 22.86 6.01
CA GLU A 61 -8.11 22.83 4.54
C GLU A 61 -9.13 21.77 4.08
N GLN A 62 -9.10 20.56 4.65
CA GLN A 62 -10.10 19.52 4.33
C GLN A 62 -11.51 19.93 4.78
N GLN A 63 -11.64 20.57 5.93
CA GLN A 63 -12.92 21.11 6.40
C GLN A 63 -13.47 22.20 5.49
N ALA A 64 -12.59 23.06 4.95
CA ALA A 64 -12.97 24.05 3.95
C ALA A 64 -13.39 23.41 2.62
N ALA A 65 -12.88 22.21 2.30
CA ALA A 65 -13.28 21.41 1.15
C ALA A 65 -14.58 20.60 1.37
N GLY A 66 -15.18 20.66 2.57
CA GLY A 66 -16.47 20.04 2.88
C GLY A 66 -16.41 18.75 3.72
N TYR A 67 -15.23 18.32 4.15
CA TYR A 67 -15.09 17.21 5.08
C TYR A 67 -15.44 17.62 6.52
N GLU A 68 -16.08 16.74 7.30
CA GLU A 68 -16.19 16.93 8.74
C GLU A 68 -15.16 16.03 9.43
N ILE A 69 -14.06 16.63 9.90
CA ILE A 69 -13.00 15.92 10.60
C ILE A 69 -13.01 16.34 12.06
N SER A 70 -13.17 15.38 12.97
CA SER A 70 -13.05 15.60 14.42
C SER A 70 -12.08 14.61 15.06
N TYR A 71 -11.52 14.99 16.21
CA TYR A 71 -10.62 14.15 16.99
C TYR A 71 -10.56 14.66 18.43
N HIS A 72 -10.30 13.77 19.38
CA HIS A 72 -10.16 14.15 20.79
C HIS A 72 -8.87 14.93 21.06
N GLN A 73 -7.76 14.52 20.43
CA GLN A 73 -6.46 15.17 20.60
C GLN A 73 -5.56 14.90 19.40
N LEU A 74 -4.92 15.97 18.91
CA LEU A 74 -3.81 15.89 17.96
C LEU A 74 -2.51 16.36 18.65
N ARG A 75 -1.47 15.52 18.65
CA ARG A 75 -0.18 15.88 19.28
C ARG A 75 1.01 15.18 18.63
N VAL A 76 2.18 15.82 18.71
CA VAL A 76 3.44 15.21 18.27
C VAL A 76 4.20 14.61 19.46
N THR A 77 4.71 13.39 19.26
CA THR A 77 5.45 12.61 20.25
C THR A 77 6.67 11.95 19.61
N GLY A 78 7.50 11.23 20.37
CA GLY A 78 8.63 10.46 19.79
C GLY A 78 10.03 10.97 20.10
N TYR A 79 10.15 11.97 20.98
CA TYR A 79 11.44 12.44 21.50
C TYR A 79 12.32 11.26 21.98
N PRO A 80 13.64 11.28 21.72
CA PRO A 80 14.39 12.30 20.97
C PRO A 80 14.54 12.01 19.47
N PHE A 81 14.19 10.81 19.00
CA PHE A 81 14.72 10.29 17.73
C PHE A 81 13.72 10.25 16.56
N ARG A 82 12.45 10.57 16.81
CA ARG A 82 11.41 10.60 15.78
C ARG A 82 10.33 11.61 16.08
N PHE A 83 9.52 11.88 15.06
CA PHE A 83 8.27 12.59 15.20
C PHE A 83 7.13 11.65 14.89
N THR A 84 6.15 11.58 15.78
CA THR A 84 4.92 10.82 15.59
C THR A 84 3.75 11.73 15.93
N LEU A 85 3.08 12.24 14.90
CA LEU A 85 1.79 12.92 15.00
C LEU A 85 0.73 11.86 15.31
N ARG A 86 -0.03 12.04 16.39
CA ARG A 86 -1.07 11.11 16.83
C ARG A 86 -2.40 11.81 16.96
N ALA A 87 -3.43 11.27 16.32
CA ALA A 87 -4.82 11.61 16.57
C ALA A 87 -5.49 10.50 17.40
N ARG A 88 -6.23 10.88 18.44
CA ARG A 88 -7.07 9.97 19.24
C ARG A 88 -8.52 10.11 18.83
N ASP A 89 -9.18 8.96 18.67
CA ASP A 89 -10.57 8.85 18.25
C ASP A 89 -10.90 9.76 17.05
N PRO A 90 -10.06 9.76 15.98
CA PRO A 90 -10.39 10.53 14.79
C PRO A 90 -11.65 9.98 14.12
N GLU A 91 -12.46 10.91 13.66
CA GLU A 91 -13.70 10.68 12.94
C GLU A 91 -13.70 11.57 11.70
N ILE A 92 -14.04 11.00 10.57
CA ILE A 92 -14.03 11.66 9.26
C ILE A 92 -15.37 11.39 8.61
N VAL A 93 -16.06 12.45 8.19
CA VAL A 93 -17.24 12.37 7.33
C VAL A 93 -16.90 13.06 6.01
N ALA A 94 -17.02 12.33 4.92
CA ALA A 94 -16.79 12.86 3.58
C ALA A 94 -18.04 13.59 3.07
N PRO A 95 -17.87 14.65 2.25
CA PRO A 95 -18.98 15.29 1.59
C PRO A 95 -19.68 14.32 0.61
N ALA A 96 -20.94 14.59 0.28
CA ALA A 96 -21.71 13.76 -0.66
C ALA A 96 -21.04 13.62 -2.04
N ALA A 97 -20.30 14.65 -2.48
CA ALA A 97 -19.52 14.61 -3.73
C ALA A 97 -18.42 13.53 -3.71
N ASP A 98 -17.91 13.18 -2.53
CA ASP A 98 -16.85 12.19 -2.32
C ASP A 98 -17.42 10.87 -1.76
N GLY A 99 -18.73 10.63 -1.95
CA GLY A 99 -19.42 9.39 -1.58
C GLY A 99 -20.05 9.39 -0.19
N GLY A 100 -20.01 10.49 0.57
CA GLY A 100 -20.78 10.65 1.81
C GLY A 100 -20.47 9.64 2.92
N TRP A 101 -19.32 8.97 2.86
CA TRP A 101 -18.93 7.95 3.82
C TRP A 101 -18.49 8.57 5.15
N ARG A 102 -18.62 7.80 6.22
CA ARG A 102 -18.17 8.16 7.56
C ARG A 102 -17.26 7.07 8.09
N ALA A 103 -16.11 7.44 8.61
CA ALA A 103 -15.17 6.50 9.21
C ALA A 103 -14.68 7.01 10.57
N ASP A 104 -14.62 6.10 11.54
CA ASP A 104 -13.98 6.35 12.83
C ASP A 104 -13.02 5.22 13.21
N MET A 105 -12.02 5.55 14.01
CA MET A 105 -11.04 4.59 14.51
C MET A 105 -10.48 5.08 15.86
N PRO A 106 -9.98 4.20 16.74
CA PRO A 106 -9.50 4.60 18.06
C PRO A 106 -8.21 5.43 18.02
N ARG A 107 -7.41 5.26 16.96
CA ARG A 107 -6.12 5.94 16.82
C ARG A 107 -5.70 6.06 15.37
N PHE A 108 -5.05 7.17 15.06
CA PHE A 108 -4.25 7.34 13.86
C PHE A 108 -2.87 7.86 14.26
N ALA A 109 -1.82 7.42 13.56
CA ALA A 109 -0.50 7.99 13.75
C ALA A 109 0.28 8.10 12.45
N ALA A 110 0.96 9.24 12.25
CA ALA A 110 1.90 9.46 11.17
C ALA A 110 3.30 9.71 11.76
N SER A 111 4.28 8.90 11.36
CA SER A 111 5.63 8.92 11.91
C SER A 111 6.70 9.22 10.86
N ALA A 112 7.65 10.08 11.20
CA ALA A 112 8.85 10.37 10.43
C ALA A 112 10.10 10.30 11.32
N GLN A 113 11.24 9.95 10.73
CA GLN A 113 12.52 9.97 11.45
C GLN A 113 13.01 11.42 11.63
N LEU A 114 13.78 11.68 12.68
CA LEU A 114 14.31 13.03 12.99
C LEU A 114 15.04 13.67 11.79
N PHE A 115 15.72 12.85 10.99
CA PHE A 115 16.56 13.26 9.86
C PHE A 115 15.89 13.07 8.48
N SER A 116 14.65 12.60 8.42
CA SER A 116 13.95 12.30 7.17
C SER A 116 12.48 12.69 7.28
N PHE A 117 12.18 13.93 6.89
CA PHE A 117 10.81 14.46 6.78
C PHE A 117 10.14 14.09 5.46
N ASN A 118 10.87 13.44 4.58
CA ASN A 118 10.42 13.01 3.27
C ASN A 118 10.00 11.54 3.23
N HIS A 119 10.00 10.85 4.38
CA HIS A 119 9.51 9.48 4.52
C HIS A 119 8.61 9.40 5.76
N TRP A 120 7.32 9.20 5.51
CA TRP A 120 6.29 9.07 6.52
C TRP A 120 5.71 7.67 6.53
N ILE A 121 5.49 7.13 7.72
CA ILE A 121 4.78 5.87 7.95
C ILE A 121 3.51 6.18 8.73
N LEU A 122 2.38 5.94 8.11
CA LEU A 122 1.04 6.07 8.66
C LEU A 122 0.62 4.71 9.22
N THR A 123 -0.03 4.72 10.38
CA THR A 123 -0.56 3.52 11.04
C THR A 123 -1.97 3.79 11.51
N PHE A 124 -2.85 2.81 11.30
CA PHE A 124 -4.28 2.93 11.59
C PHE A 124 -4.65 2.05 12.78
N GLY A 125 -5.54 2.56 13.63
CA GLY A 125 -6.11 1.82 14.75
C GLY A 125 -7.20 0.87 14.26
N SER A 126 -7.30 -0.29 14.92
CA SER A 126 -8.37 -1.26 14.70
C SER A 126 -9.27 -1.30 15.96
N PRO A 127 -10.58 -1.49 15.82
CA PRO A 127 -11.32 -1.53 14.54
C PRO A 127 -11.40 -0.13 13.89
N LEU A 128 -11.48 -0.11 12.57
CA LEU A 128 -11.99 1.03 11.79
C LEU A 128 -13.46 0.74 11.51
N ASN A 129 -14.35 1.60 11.97
CA ASN A 129 -15.77 1.52 11.63
C ASN A 129 -16.00 2.37 10.38
N LEU A 130 -16.64 1.79 9.37
CA LEU A 130 -16.96 2.45 8.11
C LEU A 130 -18.47 2.41 7.90
N GLU A 131 -19.08 3.57 7.77
CA GLU A 131 -20.45 3.75 7.29
C GLU A 131 -20.38 4.31 5.87
N THR A 132 -21.11 3.70 4.95
CA THR A 132 -21.13 4.11 3.54
C THR A 132 -22.45 3.70 2.91
N GLU A 133 -22.63 4.00 1.63
CA GLU A 133 -23.76 3.57 0.83
C GLU A 133 -23.23 2.73 -0.33
N ILE A 134 -23.80 1.54 -0.49
CA ILE A 134 -23.49 0.61 -1.60
C ILE A 134 -24.78 0.46 -2.40
N ASP A 135 -24.76 0.89 -3.67
CA ASP A 135 -25.91 0.79 -4.59
C ASP A 135 -27.22 1.33 -3.99
N GLY A 136 -27.18 2.50 -3.35
CA GLY A 136 -28.38 3.09 -2.71
C GLY A 136 -28.72 2.53 -1.33
N THR A 137 -27.96 1.54 -0.84
CA THR A 137 -28.23 0.86 0.42
C THR A 137 -27.20 1.26 1.48
N PRO A 138 -27.64 1.78 2.65
CA PRO A 138 -26.74 2.02 3.77
C PRO A 138 -26.01 0.75 4.20
N ALA A 139 -24.70 0.88 4.39
CA ALA A 139 -23.81 -0.21 4.75
C ALA A 139 -22.90 0.19 5.91
N ARG A 140 -22.69 -0.73 6.85
CA ARG A 140 -21.81 -0.54 8.00
C ARG A 140 -20.86 -1.72 8.12
N TYR A 141 -19.58 -1.41 8.25
CA TYR A 141 -18.50 -2.39 8.35
C TYR A 141 -17.61 -2.09 9.54
N ALA A 142 -17.26 -3.13 10.29
CA ALA A 142 -16.14 -3.10 11.23
C ALA A 142 -14.94 -3.78 10.58
N ILE A 143 -13.89 -3.01 10.33
CA ILE A 143 -12.68 -3.44 9.65
C ILE A 143 -11.59 -3.61 10.70
N GLU A 144 -11.10 -4.83 10.87
CA GLU A 144 -10.03 -5.17 11.79
C GLU A 144 -8.79 -5.62 11.04
N ALA A 145 -7.61 -5.28 11.54
CA ALA A 145 -6.33 -5.72 11.02
C ALA A 145 -5.32 -5.81 12.16
N GLU A 146 -4.48 -6.84 12.16
CA GLU A 146 -3.36 -6.94 13.11
C GLU A 146 -2.37 -5.80 12.88
N GLN A 147 -2.11 -5.51 11.59
CA GLN A 147 -1.26 -4.42 11.17
C GLN A 147 -1.86 -3.76 9.93
N ALA A 148 -1.89 -2.43 9.92
CA ALA A 148 -2.20 -1.64 8.74
C ALA A 148 -1.26 -0.44 8.70
N ARG A 149 -0.38 -0.39 7.69
CA ARG A 149 0.62 0.67 7.50
C ARG A 149 0.61 1.16 6.07
N VAL A 150 0.79 2.47 5.92
CA VAL A 150 1.04 3.10 4.63
C VAL A 150 2.34 3.90 4.75
N SER A 151 3.24 3.75 3.80
CA SER A 151 4.47 4.54 3.70
C SER A 151 4.40 5.48 2.52
N LEU A 152 4.74 6.75 2.73
CA LEU A 152 4.89 7.75 1.69
C LEU A 152 6.32 8.25 1.73
N ALA A 153 7.02 8.18 0.60
CA ALA A 153 8.37 8.69 0.46
C ALA A 153 8.50 9.56 -0.79
N GLY A 154 9.38 10.56 -0.72
CA GLY A 154 9.54 11.52 -1.79
C GLY A 154 10.81 12.35 -1.71
N ALA A 155 10.96 13.26 -2.68
CA ALA A 155 12.01 14.27 -2.74
C ALA A 155 11.41 15.58 -3.26
N ASP A 156 12.01 16.71 -2.87
CA ASP A 156 11.64 18.04 -3.39
C ASP A 156 10.15 18.43 -3.27
N GLY A 157 9.46 17.88 -2.28
CA GLY A 157 8.04 18.14 -2.02
C GLY A 157 7.07 17.29 -2.84
N ALA A 158 7.57 16.38 -3.68
CA ALA A 158 6.76 15.41 -4.41
C ALA A 158 6.94 13.99 -3.86
N THR A 159 5.84 13.24 -3.74
CA THR A 159 5.87 11.82 -3.40
C THR A 159 6.32 11.04 -4.64
N ASP A 160 7.38 10.23 -4.52
CA ASP A 160 7.88 9.36 -5.59
C ASP A 160 7.64 7.87 -5.28
N ARG A 161 7.27 7.54 -4.03
CA ARG A 161 7.13 6.19 -3.53
C ARG A 161 5.96 6.07 -2.57
N ILE A 162 5.16 5.04 -2.78
CA ILE A 162 4.02 4.70 -1.94
C ILE A 162 4.14 3.22 -1.58
N GLY A 163 3.84 2.87 -0.34
CA GLY A 163 3.77 1.48 0.09
C GLY A 163 2.58 1.28 1.00
N ALA A 164 1.95 0.11 0.95
CA ALA A 164 0.96 -0.31 1.94
C ALA A 164 1.21 -1.75 2.36
N GLU A 165 1.06 -2.00 3.65
CA GLU A 165 1.18 -3.31 4.27
C GLU A 165 0.03 -3.50 5.24
N ILE A 166 -0.81 -4.50 4.96
CA ILE A 166 -1.95 -4.87 5.79
C ILE A 166 -1.86 -6.36 6.09
N ASP A 167 -1.96 -6.75 7.35
CA ASP A 167 -1.91 -8.13 7.82
C ASP A 167 -3.17 -8.49 8.58
N ALA A 168 -3.67 -9.71 8.31
CA ALA A 168 -4.85 -10.30 8.93
C ALA A 168 -6.05 -9.33 8.93
N LEU A 169 -6.42 -8.83 7.75
CA LEU A 169 -7.58 -7.96 7.58
C LEU A 169 -8.88 -8.78 7.62
N THR A 170 -9.85 -8.35 8.40
CA THR A 170 -11.21 -8.90 8.41
C THR A 170 -12.23 -7.78 8.30
N ILE A 171 -13.30 -8.02 7.55
CA ILE A 171 -14.39 -7.08 7.32
C ILE A 171 -15.68 -7.72 7.83
N ALA A 172 -16.17 -7.25 8.98
CA ALA A 172 -17.43 -7.67 9.54
C ALA A 172 -18.55 -6.71 9.11
N THR A 173 -19.54 -7.21 8.38
CA THR A 173 -20.75 -6.45 8.03
C THR A 173 -21.69 -6.40 9.22
N THR A 174 -21.95 -5.19 9.72
CA THR A 174 -22.92 -4.95 10.80
C THR A 174 -24.28 -4.53 10.25
N GLU A 175 -24.31 -3.86 9.09
CA GLU A 175 -25.51 -3.48 8.36
C GLU A 175 -25.23 -3.45 6.85
N GLY A 176 -26.24 -3.72 6.02
CA GLY A 176 -26.13 -3.62 4.56
C GLY A 176 -25.54 -4.83 3.85
N PRO A 177 -25.18 -4.68 2.55
CA PRO A 177 -24.66 -5.78 1.74
C PRO A 177 -23.27 -6.23 2.21
N ARG A 178 -23.01 -7.53 2.08
CA ARG A 178 -21.69 -8.10 2.40
C ARG A 178 -20.70 -7.77 1.27
N PRO A 179 -19.45 -7.40 1.59
CA PRO A 179 -18.41 -7.25 0.58
C PRO A 179 -18.10 -8.61 -0.04
N ALA A 180 -17.63 -8.63 -1.29
CA ALA A 180 -17.23 -9.87 -1.96
C ALA A 180 -16.09 -10.59 -1.22
N VAL A 181 -15.19 -9.83 -0.58
CA VAL A 181 -14.09 -10.34 0.24
C VAL A 181 -14.36 -9.99 1.69
N SER A 182 -14.37 -11.00 2.56
CA SER A 182 -14.64 -10.86 4.00
C SER A 182 -13.37 -10.86 4.85
N ALA A 183 -12.27 -11.41 4.34
CA ALA A 183 -10.96 -11.36 5.00
C ALA A 183 -9.82 -11.46 3.98
N LEU A 184 -8.66 -10.93 4.36
CA LEU A 184 -7.41 -11.00 3.60
C LEU A 184 -6.27 -11.33 4.58
N GLY A 185 -5.53 -12.40 4.31
CA GLY A 185 -4.39 -12.80 5.14
C GLY A 185 -3.27 -11.75 5.12
N ALA A 186 -2.90 -11.27 3.94
CA ALA A 186 -1.90 -10.22 3.78
C ALA A 186 -2.14 -9.43 2.49
N VAL A 187 -1.97 -8.11 2.54
CA VAL A 187 -1.95 -7.21 1.39
C VAL A 187 -0.64 -6.44 1.39
N ARG A 188 0.01 -6.38 0.24
CA ARG A 188 1.22 -5.61 -0.01
C ARG A 188 1.05 -4.78 -1.26
N LEU A 189 1.26 -3.48 -1.15
CA LEU A 189 1.28 -2.55 -2.27
C LEU A 189 2.63 -1.82 -2.26
N ASN A 190 3.25 -1.69 -3.41
CA ASN A 190 4.38 -0.79 -3.62
C ASN A 190 4.18 -0.04 -4.94
N GLY A 191 4.29 1.28 -4.89
CA GLY A 191 4.24 2.17 -6.04
C GLY A 191 5.52 2.99 -6.10
N ARG A 192 6.07 3.16 -7.30
CA ARG A 192 7.19 4.06 -7.58
C ARG A 192 6.88 4.86 -8.83
N ILE A 193 6.98 6.18 -8.71
CA ILE A 193 6.90 7.09 -9.85
C ILE A 193 8.32 7.20 -10.42
N GLU A 194 8.46 6.89 -11.70
CA GLU A 194 9.73 6.92 -12.42
C GLU A 194 9.85 8.17 -13.30
N ASP A 195 11.09 8.46 -13.72
CA ASP A 195 11.36 9.50 -14.70
C ASP A 195 10.63 9.16 -16.01
N GLY A 196 9.86 10.12 -16.55
CA GLY A 196 9.07 9.92 -17.78
C GLY A 196 7.58 9.69 -17.56
N ASP A 197 7.03 10.10 -16.41
CA ASP A 197 5.59 10.14 -16.13
C ASP A 197 4.91 8.76 -16.07
N ARG A 198 5.55 7.85 -15.34
CA ARG A 198 5.14 6.44 -15.25
C ARG A 198 5.07 6.01 -13.80
N LEU A 199 3.97 5.37 -13.41
CA LEU A 199 3.81 4.75 -12.10
C LEU A 199 4.00 3.24 -12.25
N HIS A 200 5.08 2.71 -11.69
CA HIS A 200 5.23 1.26 -11.49
C HIS A 200 4.54 0.86 -10.19
N ALA A 201 3.52 0.03 -10.28
CA ALA A 201 2.78 -0.49 -9.14
C ALA A 201 2.86 -2.02 -9.06
N ARG A 202 3.10 -2.53 -7.85
CA ARG A 202 2.95 -3.94 -7.51
C ARG A 202 1.96 -4.08 -6.37
N ILE A 203 0.94 -4.91 -6.57
CA ILE A 203 -0.08 -5.25 -5.59
C ILE A 203 -0.08 -6.77 -5.43
N GLU A 204 -0.05 -7.25 -4.19
CA GLU A 204 -0.17 -8.65 -3.85
C GLU A 204 -1.16 -8.79 -2.69
N ALA A 205 -2.11 -9.70 -2.84
CA ALA A 205 -3.07 -10.10 -1.81
C ALA A 205 -3.00 -11.62 -1.66
N ASN A 206 -2.85 -12.10 -0.43
CA ASN A 206 -2.80 -13.52 -0.11
C ASN A 206 -3.93 -13.88 0.85
N GLY A 207 -4.51 -15.07 0.66
CA GLY A 207 -5.58 -15.62 1.49
C GLY A 207 -6.83 -14.74 1.51
N ALA A 208 -7.36 -14.40 0.34
CA ALA A 208 -8.60 -13.65 0.22
C ALA A 208 -9.80 -14.58 0.41
N GLN A 209 -10.51 -14.42 1.53
CA GLN A 209 -11.70 -15.19 1.84
C GLN A 209 -12.93 -14.55 1.21
N LEU A 210 -13.54 -15.26 0.27
CA LEU A 210 -14.77 -14.85 -0.38
C LEU A 210 -15.94 -14.94 0.61
N ALA A 211 -16.84 -13.97 0.56
CA ALA A 211 -17.97 -13.93 1.47
C ALA A 211 -18.93 -15.11 1.26
N ALA A 212 -19.46 -15.63 2.37
CA ALA A 212 -20.42 -16.72 2.33
C ALA A 212 -21.68 -16.34 1.52
N GLY A 213 -22.05 -17.19 0.57
CA GLY A 213 -23.16 -16.99 -0.34
C GLY A 213 -22.84 -16.22 -1.62
N LEU A 214 -21.58 -15.76 -1.80
CA LEU A 214 -21.14 -15.13 -3.05
C LEU A 214 -21.06 -16.13 -4.21
N LEU A 215 -20.64 -17.36 -3.92
CA LEU A 215 -20.46 -18.43 -4.89
C LEU A 215 -21.61 -19.43 -4.80
N SER A 216 -21.93 -20.09 -5.91
CA SER A 216 -22.78 -21.29 -5.88
C SER A 216 -22.11 -22.42 -5.09
N GLU A 217 -22.90 -23.39 -4.64
CA GLU A 217 -22.40 -24.55 -3.90
C GLU A 217 -21.35 -25.32 -4.71
N ASP A 218 -21.61 -25.55 -6.00
CA ASP A 218 -20.71 -26.29 -6.90
C ASP A 218 -19.36 -25.56 -7.11
N VAL A 219 -19.39 -24.23 -7.29
CA VAL A 219 -18.17 -23.42 -7.44
C VAL A 219 -17.37 -23.42 -6.12
N SER A 220 -18.05 -23.26 -4.99
CA SER A 220 -17.42 -23.29 -3.67
C SER A 220 -16.80 -24.65 -3.35
N ALA A 221 -17.47 -25.75 -3.71
CA ALA A 221 -16.97 -27.11 -3.51
C ALA A 221 -15.72 -27.40 -4.37
N THR A 222 -15.68 -26.85 -5.59
CA THR A 222 -14.62 -27.15 -6.56
C THR A 222 -13.39 -26.23 -6.41
N PHE A 223 -13.62 -24.91 -6.28
CA PHE A 223 -12.53 -23.91 -6.20
C PHE A 223 -12.14 -23.54 -4.78
N GLY A 224 -13.02 -23.82 -3.80
CA GLY A 224 -12.86 -23.39 -2.42
C GLY A 224 -13.26 -21.93 -2.19
N PRO A 225 -13.44 -21.53 -0.92
CA PRO A 225 -13.85 -20.17 -0.56
C PRO A 225 -12.69 -19.16 -0.55
N GLU A 226 -11.45 -19.62 -0.74
CA GLU A 226 -10.25 -18.80 -0.58
C GLU A 226 -9.48 -18.68 -1.90
N ILE A 227 -9.23 -17.44 -2.32
CA ILE A 227 -8.21 -17.16 -3.33
C ILE A 227 -6.88 -17.04 -2.60
N SER A 228 -6.02 -18.06 -2.74
CA SER A 228 -4.75 -18.15 -2.02
C SER A 228 -3.80 -17.01 -2.37
N ARG A 229 -3.81 -16.55 -3.64
CA ARG A 229 -2.98 -15.43 -4.09
C ARG A 229 -3.59 -14.69 -5.26
N LEU A 230 -3.53 -13.37 -5.18
CA LEU A 230 -3.70 -12.43 -6.28
C LEU A 230 -2.46 -11.54 -6.34
N ARG A 231 -1.86 -11.40 -7.51
CA ARG A 231 -0.72 -10.51 -7.71
C ARG A 231 -0.86 -9.77 -9.03
N LEU A 232 -0.53 -8.49 -9.01
CA LEU A 232 -0.43 -7.63 -10.18
C LEU A 232 0.86 -6.81 -10.10
N ASP A 233 1.62 -6.83 -11.18
CA ASP A 233 2.79 -5.99 -11.43
C ASP A 233 2.49 -5.25 -12.74
N ALA A 234 2.26 -3.95 -12.64
CA ALA A 234 1.80 -3.15 -13.74
C ALA A 234 2.43 -1.77 -13.75
N GLU A 235 2.49 -1.17 -14.93
CA GLU A 235 2.95 0.18 -15.14
C GLU A 235 1.85 1.02 -15.76
N LEU A 236 1.55 2.16 -15.15
CA LEU A 236 0.59 3.14 -15.64
C LEU A 236 1.37 4.27 -16.30
N THR A 237 1.10 4.54 -17.58
CA THR A 237 1.68 5.68 -18.32
C THR A 237 0.86 6.95 -18.08
N GLU A 238 1.40 8.12 -18.42
CA GLU A 238 0.70 9.41 -18.29
C GLU A 238 0.18 9.65 -16.85
N TRP A 239 0.97 9.26 -15.85
CA TRP A 239 0.55 9.26 -14.44
C TRP A 239 0.14 10.65 -13.95
N ASN A 240 0.77 11.73 -14.43
CA ASN A 240 0.50 13.11 -14.00
C ASN A 240 -0.95 13.52 -14.27
N GLU A 241 -1.56 13.02 -15.36
CA GLU A 241 -2.97 13.28 -15.68
C GLU A 241 -3.91 12.67 -14.63
N LEU A 242 -3.52 11.55 -14.00
CA LEU A 242 -4.25 10.96 -12.87
C LEU A 242 -3.86 11.60 -11.53
N ALA A 243 -2.58 11.93 -11.34
CA ALA A 243 -2.04 12.33 -10.04
C ALA A 243 -2.55 13.70 -9.58
N ALA A 244 -2.86 14.60 -10.51
CA ALA A 244 -3.27 15.97 -10.19
C ALA A 244 -4.71 16.04 -9.66
N GLU A 245 -5.65 15.45 -10.40
CA GLU A 245 -7.10 15.62 -10.15
C GLU A 245 -7.87 14.29 -10.14
N GLY A 246 -7.21 13.15 -10.37
CA GLY A 246 -7.88 11.86 -10.54
C GLY A 246 -8.71 11.76 -11.83
N ASP A 247 -8.44 12.60 -12.83
CA ASP A 247 -9.22 12.66 -14.07
C ASP A 247 -8.88 11.50 -15.01
N LEU A 248 -9.66 10.43 -14.91
CA LEU A 248 -9.55 9.27 -15.79
C LEU A 248 -9.81 9.62 -17.26
N ALA A 249 -10.63 10.64 -17.56
CA ALA A 249 -10.88 11.09 -18.92
C ALA A 249 -9.66 11.81 -19.50
N ALA A 250 -8.95 12.62 -18.70
CA ALA A 250 -7.69 13.24 -19.10
C ALA A 250 -6.62 12.18 -19.41
N TRP A 251 -6.45 11.22 -18.51
CA TRP A 251 -5.54 10.09 -18.70
C TRP A 251 -5.83 9.31 -19.99
N THR A 252 -7.12 9.03 -20.24
CA THR A 252 -7.56 8.34 -21.45
C THR A 252 -7.26 9.16 -22.70
N ARG A 253 -7.55 10.46 -22.71
CA ARG A 253 -7.26 11.38 -23.83
C ARG A 253 -5.77 11.53 -24.09
N ALA A 254 -4.93 11.45 -23.06
CA ALA A 254 -3.47 11.44 -23.17
C ALA A 254 -2.94 10.12 -23.77
N GLY A 255 -3.79 9.12 -23.99
CA GLY A 255 -3.39 7.82 -24.50
C GLY A 255 -2.83 6.89 -23.43
N GLY A 256 -3.23 7.11 -22.16
CA GLY A 256 -2.85 6.32 -21.01
C GLY A 256 -3.05 4.83 -21.20
N ARG A 257 -2.08 4.05 -20.71
CA ARG A 257 -2.07 2.58 -20.78
C ARG A 257 -1.66 1.97 -19.45
N ILE A 258 -2.21 0.79 -19.21
CA ILE A 258 -1.80 -0.14 -18.16
C ILE A 258 -1.00 -1.24 -18.84
N LEU A 259 0.31 -1.24 -18.65
CA LEU A 259 1.19 -2.31 -19.09
C LEU A 259 1.27 -3.34 -17.98
N VAL A 260 0.62 -4.48 -18.16
CA VAL A 260 0.62 -5.60 -17.22
C VAL A 260 1.87 -6.43 -17.47
N ASN A 261 2.90 -6.22 -16.66
CA ASN A 261 4.15 -6.97 -16.74
C ASN A 261 3.98 -8.40 -16.20
N ALA A 262 3.19 -8.55 -15.13
CA ALA A 262 2.81 -9.86 -14.61
C ALA A 262 1.54 -9.77 -13.76
N ALA A 263 0.57 -10.61 -14.04
CA ALA A 263 -0.57 -10.91 -13.19
C ALA A 263 -0.53 -12.38 -12.79
N GLN A 264 -0.99 -12.72 -11.58
CA GLN A 264 -1.14 -14.11 -11.13
C GLN A 264 -2.37 -14.24 -10.24
N MET A 265 -3.12 -15.32 -10.43
CA MET A 265 -4.18 -15.76 -9.54
C MET A 265 -4.02 -17.24 -9.24
N LEU A 266 -4.08 -17.58 -7.95
CA LEU A 266 -4.14 -18.94 -7.43
C LEU A 266 -5.45 -19.11 -6.67
N TRP A 267 -6.38 -19.89 -7.22
CA TRP A 267 -7.68 -20.18 -6.61
C TRP A 267 -8.08 -21.63 -6.88
N GLY A 268 -7.81 -22.51 -5.91
CA GLY A 268 -8.04 -23.95 -6.07
C GLY A 268 -7.37 -24.49 -7.35
N PRO A 269 -8.13 -25.06 -8.30
CA PRO A 269 -7.61 -25.57 -9.58
C PRO A 269 -7.28 -24.47 -10.61
N ALA A 270 -7.68 -23.22 -10.38
CA ALA A 270 -7.29 -22.09 -11.23
C ALA A 270 -5.93 -21.55 -10.81
N GLU A 271 -4.90 -22.01 -11.52
CA GLU A 271 -3.58 -21.38 -11.54
C GLU A 271 -3.38 -20.67 -12.88
N VAL A 272 -3.51 -19.36 -12.86
CA VAL A 272 -3.39 -18.52 -14.06
C VAL A 272 -2.38 -17.40 -13.84
N ALA A 273 -1.59 -17.15 -14.88
CA ALA A 273 -0.70 -16.00 -14.98
C ALA A 273 -1.04 -15.19 -16.23
N GLY A 274 -0.69 -13.91 -16.27
CA GLY A 274 -0.99 -13.08 -17.42
C GLY A 274 -0.04 -11.91 -17.61
N GLU A 275 0.07 -11.46 -18.84
CA GLU A 275 0.79 -10.24 -19.24
C GLU A 275 0.02 -9.56 -20.37
N GLY A 276 0.28 -8.28 -20.60
CA GLY A 276 -0.30 -7.59 -21.75
C GLY A 276 -0.43 -6.09 -21.54
N ASP A 277 -1.27 -5.48 -22.37
CA ASP A 277 -1.52 -4.04 -22.35
C ASP A 277 -3.03 -3.77 -22.42
N ILE A 278 -3.47 -2.82 -21.61
CA ILE A 278 -4.86 -2.37 -21.54
C ILE A 278 -4.87 -0.85 -21.66
N SER A 279 -5.77 -0.33 -22.48
CA SER A 279 -6.15 1.08 -22.58
C SER A 279 -7.66 1.21 -22.38
N LEU A 280 -8.12 2.41 -22.08
CA LEU A 280 -9.55 2.73 -22.02
C LEU A 280 -9.97 3.48 -23.29
N GLY A 281 -11.18 3.22 -23.78
CA GLY A 281 -11.84 4.04 -24.79
C GLY A 281 -12.43 5.31 -24.19
N GLU A 282 -12.95 6.22 -25.02
CA GLU A 282 -13.60 7.47 -24.57
C GLU A 282 -14.81 7.22 -23.66
N ASP A 283 -15.44 6.05 -23.77
CA ASP A 283 -16.54 5.55 -22.94
C ASP A 283 -16.07 4.72 -21.73
N PHE A 284 -14.78 4.79 -21.42
CA PHE A 284 -14.10 3.97 -20.41
C PHE A 284 -14.18 2.46 -20.64
N THR A 285 -14.48 2.01 -21.87
CA THR A 285 -14.45 0.58 -22.18
C THR A 285 -13.00 0.07 -22.29
N PRO A 286 -12.64 -1.02 -21.61
CA PRO A 286 -11.30 -1.57 -21.74
C PRO A 286 -11.06 -2.16 -23.14
N SER A 287 -9.90 -1.83 -23.69
CA SER A 287 -9.39 -2.33 -24.96
C SER A 287 -7.95 -2.76 -24.79
N GLY A 288 -7.52 -3.82 -25.47
CA GLY A 288 -6.15 -4.32 -25.28
C GLY A 288 -5.96 -5.78 -25.61
N ARG A 289 -4.77 -6.27 -25.28
CA ARG A 289 -4.37 -7.66 -25.52
C ARG A 289 -3.79 -8.22 -24.25
N LEU A 290 -4.25 -9.41 -23.87
CA LEU A 290 -3.74 -10.15 -22.72
C LEU A 290 -3.28 -11.53 -23.19
N SER A 291 -2.08 -11.93 -22.80
CA SER A 291 -1.61 -13.30 -22.93
C SER A 291 -1.74 -13.95 -21.57
N VAL A 292 -2.68 -14.88 -21.44
CA VAL A 292 -2.93 -15.61 -20.19
C VAL A 292 -2.34 -17.01 -20.31
N ILE A 293 -1.55 -17.41 -19.32
CA ILE A 293 -0.98 -18.74 -19.19
C ILE A 293 -1.79 -19.50 -18.15
N VAL A 294 -2.35 -20.63 -18.55
CA VAL A 294 -3.00 -21.58 -17.63
C VAL A 294 -2.02 -22.71 -17.35
N THR A 295 -1.64 -22.92 -16.08
CA THR A 295 -0.61 -23.92 -15.72
C THR A 295 -1.08 -25.34 -16.06
N ASP A 296 -2.28 -25.72 -15.60
CA ASP A 296 -2.88 -27.02 -15.88
C ASP A 296 -4.27 -26.85 -16.53
N PRO A 297 -4.35 -26.76 -17.87
CA PRO A 297 -5.62 -26.54 -18.56
C PRO A 297 -6.58 -27.73 -18.43
N ASP A 298 -6.08 -28.96 -18.30
CA ASP A 298 -6.94 -30.15 -18.20
C ASP A 298 -7.65 -30.17 -16.85
N VAL A 299 -6.92 -29.90 -15.76
CA VAL A 299 -7.48 -29.76 -14.41
C VAL A 299 -8.44 -28.57 -14.35
N LEU A 300 -8.08 -27.41 -14.90
CA LEU A 300 -8.95 -26.24 -14.86
C LEU A 300 -10.25 -26.47 -15.63
N VAL A 301 -10.19 -27.06 -16.84
CA VAL A 301 -11.40 -27.34 -17.62
C VAL A 301 -12.29 -28.35 -16.90
N GLY A 302 -11.70 -29.40 -16.32
CA GLY A 302 -12.44 -30.36 -15.50
C GLY A 302 -13.18 -29.68 -14.34
N ALA A 303 -12.49 -28.81 -13.61
CA ALA A 303 -13.06 -28.04 -12.51
C ALA A 303 -14.16 -27.08 -12.97
N LEU A 304 -14.01 -26.42 -14.12
CA LEU A 304 -15.04 -25.54 -14.67
C LEU A 304 -16.32 -26.31 -15.05
N VAL A 305 -16.17 -27.54 -15.57
CA VAL A 305 -17.32 -28.42 -15.86
C VAL A 305 -17.97 -28.93 -14.59
N GLU A 306 -17.18 -29.37 -13.61
CA GLU A 306 -17.67 -29.84 -12.30
C GLU A 306 -18.42 -28.73 -11.54
N ALA A 307 -17.92 -27.49 -11.61
CA ALA A 307 -18.56 -26.32 -11.02
C ALA A 307 -19.78 -25.80 -11.82
N GLY A 308 -20.13 -26.43 -12.96
CA GLY A 308 -21.24 -26.03 -13.82
C GLY A 308 -21.02 -24.72 -14.59
N LEU A 309 -19.79 -24.18 -14.60
CA LEU A 309 -19.43 -22.96 -15.32
C LEU A 309 -19.25 -23.19 -16.83
N VAL A 310 -18.98 -24.44 -17.22
CA VAL A 310 -18.83 -24.87 -18.62
C VAL A 310 -19.63 -26.14 -18.84
N ALA A 311 -20.41 -26.20 -19.92
CA ALA A 311 -21.13 -27.42 -20.27
C ALA A 311 -20.17 -28.56 -20.68
N PRO A 312 -20.48 -29.84 -20.40
CA PRO A 312 -19.55 -30.95 -20.64
C PRO A 312 -19.02 -31.06 -22.07
N ASP A 313 -19.88 -30.83 -23.07
CA ASP A 313 -19.52 -30.83 -24.49
C ASP A 313 -18.55 -29.69 -24.85
N GLN A 314 -18.72 -28.53 -24.22
CA GLN A 314 -17.80 -27.40 -24.36
C GLN A 314 -16.48 -27.67 -23.65
N GLY A 315 -16.49 -28.40 -22.53
CA GLY A 315 -15.30 -28.86 -21.83
C GLY A 315 -14.43 -29.77 -22.69
N GLU A 316 -15.03 -30.77 -23.35
CA GLU A 316 -14.31 -31.64 -24.30
C GLU A 316 -13.67 -30.83 -25.44
N ALA A 317 -14.40 -29.85 -25.99
CA ALA A 317 -13.88 -28.97 -27.03
C ALA A 317 -12.69 -28.12 -26.54
N LEU A 318 -12.75 -27.60 -25.31
CA LEU A 318 -11.66 -26.85 -24.69
C LEU A 318 -10.42 -27.72 -24.46
N GLN A 319 -10.58 -28.97 -24.02
CA GLN A 319 -9.48 -29.92 -23.85
C GLN A 319 -8.81 -30.24 -25.19
N LEU A 320 -9.59 -30.49 -26.26
CA LEU A 320 -9.06 -30.70 -27.61
C LEU A 320 -8.30 -29.45 -28.11
N ALA A 321 -8.84 -28.26 -27.88
CA ALA A 321 -8.17 -27.00 -28.21
C ALA A 321 -6.86 -26.83 -27.42
N ALA A 322 -6.86 -27.18 -26.13
CA ALA A 322 -5.68 -27.13 -25.27
C ALA A 322 -4.55 -28.06 -25.76
N MET A 323 -4.89 -29.24 -26.29
CA MET A 323 -3.90 -30.15 -26.87
C MET A 323 -3.24 -29.61 -28.14
N MET A 324 -3.94 -28.76 -28.90
CA MET A 324 -3.42 -28.15 -30.14
C MET A 324 -2.72 -26.81 -29.93
N ALA A 325 -2.98 -26.15 -28.80
CA ALA A 325 -2.46 -24.81 -28.54
C ALA A 325 -0.99 -24.83 -28.08
N PRO A 326 -0.21 -23.79 -28.43
CA PRO A 326 1.21 -23.74 -28.11
C PRO A 326 1.44 -23.63 -26.60
N ARG A 327 2.30 -24.49 -26.07
CA ARG A 327 2.75 -24.40 -24.67
C ARG A 327 3.85 -23.36 -24.53
N ARG A 328 3.76 -22.51 -23.51
CA ARG A 328 4.79 -21.52 -23.12
C ARG A 328 4.85 -21.41 -21.61
N GLY A 329 6.06 -21.21 -21.07
CA GLY A 329 6.25 -20.94 -19.64
C GLY A 329 5.77 -22.06 -18.71
N GLY A 330 5.66 -23.30 -19.19
CA GLY A 330 5.16 -24.44 -18.40
C GLY A 330 3.65 -24.69 -18.49
N GLY A 331 2.88 -23.82 -19.15
CA GLY A 331 1.43 -23.94 -19.31
C GLY A 331 0.93 -23.67 -20.73
N LEU A 332 -0.38 -23.47 -20.85
CA LEU A 332 -1.06 -23.15 -22.10
C LEU A 332 -1.23 -21.63 -22.25
N ALA A 333 -0.64 -21.06 -23.30
CA ALA A 333 -0.77 -19.62 -23.57
C ALA A 333 -2.00 -19.32 -24.45
N LEU A 334 -2.91 -18.52 -23.91
CA LEU A 334 -4.18 -18.13 -24.51
C LEU A 334 -4.17 -16.62 -24.81
N PRO A 335 -4.22 -16.21 -26.09
CA PRO A 335 -4.24 -14.81 -26.46
C PRO A 335 -5.67 -14.24 -26.41
N PHE A 336 -5.94 -13.46 -25.37
CA PHE A 336 -7.17 -12.73 -25.20
C PHE A 336 -7.10 -11.33 -25.83
N ARG A 337 -8.22 -10.89 -26.40
CA ARG A 337 -8.43 -9.51 -26.86
C ARG A 337 -9.59 -8.90 -26.11
N LEU A 338 -9.37 -7.71 -25.58
CA LEU A 338 -10.41 -6.84 -25.04
C LEU A 338 -10.78 -5.86 -26.14
N GLN A 339 -12.04 -5.89 -26.59
CA GLN A 339 -12.50 -5.00 -27.66
C GLN A 339 -14.01 -4.80 -27.56
N ASN A 340 -14.47 -3.56 -27.70
CA ASN A 340 -15.90 -3.21 -27.70
C ASN A 340 -16.65 -3.78 -26.48
N GLY A 341 -16.06 -3.70 -25.29
CA GLY A 341 -16.64 -4.26 -24.06
C GLY A 341 -16.73 -5.78 -24.02
N GLY A 342 -16.05 -6.52 -24.91
CA GLY A 342 -16.03 -7.98 -24.94
C GLY A 342 -14.64 -8.57 -24.71
N ILE A 343 -14.60 -9.77 -24.13
CA ILE A 343 -13.41 -10.60 -24.00
C ILE A 343 -13.45 -11.66 -25.11
N PHE A 344 -12.39 -11.74 -25.91
CA PHE A 344 -12.31 -12.65 -27.05
C PHE A 344 -11.10 -13.55 -26.97
N LEU A 345 -11.27 -14.83 -27.33
CA LEU A 345 -10.19 -15.78 -27.61
C LEU A 345 -10.26 -16.17 -29.08
N GLY A 346 -9.31 -15.66 -29.88
CA GLY A 346 -9.40 -15.79 -31.34
C GLY A 346 -10.66 -15.09 -31.89
N PRO A 347 -11.51 -15.77 -32.69
CA PRO A 347 -12.79 -15.23 -33.17
C PRO A 347 -13.95 -15.42 -32.17
N ALA A 348 -13.78 -16.19 -31.09
CA ALA A 348 -14.84 -16.50 -30.14
C ALA A 348 -14.97 -15.41 -29.07
N ARG A 349 -16.20 -14.91 -28.84
CA ARG A 349 -16.54 -14.04 -27.71
C ARG A 349 -16.82 -14.90 -26.49
N LEU A 350 -16.11 -14.66 -25.39
CA LEU A 350 -16.23 -15.42 -24.16
C LEU A 350 -17.13 -14.74 -23.12
N GLY A 351 -17.25 -13.41 -23.18
CA GLY A 351 -18.09 -12.65 -22.26
C GLY A 351 -18.04 -11.15 -22.52
N GLY A 352 -18.82 -10.40 -21.74
CA GLY A 352 -18.78 -8.94 -21.65
C GLY A 352 -17.94 -8.46 -20.46
N LEU A 353 -17.35 -7.28 -20.58
CA LEU A 353 -16.71 -6.53 -19.48
C LEU A 353 -17.69 -5.56 -18.80
N SER A 354 -18.85 -5.37 -19.40
CA SER A 354 -19.92 -4.47 -18.97
C SER A 354 -21.26 -5.09 -19.35
N ASP A 355 -21.81 -5.92 -18.47
CA ASP A 355 -23.26 -6.08 -18.38
C ASP A 355 -23.67 -5.39 -17.06
N PRO A 356 -24.16 -4.15 -17.11
CA PRO A 356 -25.12 -3.69 -16.13
C PRO A 356 -26.47 -4.30 -16.54
N ASP A 357 -26.90 -5.36 -15.87
CA ASP A 357 -28.32 -5.68 -15.83
C ASP A 357 -29.07 -4.63 -14.97
#